data_AF-A0A7X3QAR7-F1
#
_entry.id   AF-A0A7X3QAR7-F1
#
_cell.length_a   1.000
_cell.length_b   1.000
_cell.length_c   1.000
_cell.angle_alpha   90.00
_cell.angle_beta   90.00
_cell.angle_gamma   90.00
#
_symmetry.space_group_name_H-M   'P 1'
#
loop_
_entity.id
_entity.type
_entity.pdbx_description
1 polymer ?
#
loop_
_entity_poly.entity_id
_entity_poly.type
_entity_poly.pdbx_seq_one_letter_code
_entity_poly.pdbx_strand_id
1 'polypeptide(L)'
;MRPGIARAAVPLIAVFALALLPAAALGQPSGWSAPRTPEGHPDIQGVWGNNAVTPLERPESLGERSTLSDEELAQVQETAEELFALDAGDAAFGDQFFNTALTAPETFTSSDAATGNYNQFWLVDRDFENR
;
A
#
# COMPACT_ATOMS: atom_id res chain seq x y z
N MET A 1 28.28 57.76 -15.94
CA MET A 1 27.02 57.17 -16.47
C MET A 1 27.24 55.67 -16.62
N ARG A 2 26.49 54.81 -15.90
CA ARG A 2 26.53 53.33 -16.05
C ARG A 2 25.21 52.88 -16.69
N PRO A 3 25.19 52.22 -17.87
CA PRO A 3 23.98 51.65 -18.43
C PRO A 3 23.66 50.27 -17.84
N GLY A 4 22.37 49.94 -17.80
CA GLY A 4 21.76 49.00 -16.86
C GLY A 4 21.81 47.51 -17.20
N ILE A 5 21.88 46.71 -16.14
CA ILE A 5 21.84 45.23 -16.12
C ILE A 5 20.41 44.74 -15.82
N ALA A 6 19.38 45.40 -16.35
CA ALA A 6 18.00 45.18 -15.89
C ALA A 6 17.11 44.37 -16.85
N ARG A 7 17.58 43.95 -18.03
CA ARG A 7 16.71 43.32 -19.05
C ARG A 7 16.89 41.82 -19.28
N ALA A 8 18.03 41.24 -18.90
CA ALA A 8 18.32 39.81 -19.14
C ALA A 8 18.02 38.89 -17.94
N ALA A 9 17.84 39.43 -16.73
CA ALA A 9 17.62 38.64 -15.52
C ALA A 9 16.17 38.13 -15.37
N VAL A 10 15.21 38.82 -15.99
CA VAL A 10 13.78 38.50 -15.89
C VAL A 10 13.40 37.16 -16.53
N PRO A 11 13.84 36.79 -17.76
CA PRO A 11 13.45 35.53 -18.37
C PRO A 11 14.04 34.29 -17.67
N LEU A 12 15.24 34.40 -17.08
CA LEU A 12 15.91 33.27 -16.41
C LEU A 12 15.25 32.90 -15.08
N ILE A 13 14.77 33.89 -14.33
CA ILE A 13 14.04 33.68 -13.06
C ILE A 13 12.69 33.00 -13.33
N ALA A 14 12.01 33.35 -14.42
CA ALA A 14 10.73 32.75 -14.79
C ALA A 14 10.86 31.25 -15.15
N VAL A 15 11.95 30.84 -15.82
CA VAL A 15 12.21 29.43 -16.16
C VAL A 15 12.53 28.60 -14.92
N PHE A 16 13.30 29.16 -13.97
CA PHE A 16 13.64 28.47 -12.73
C PHE A 16 12.43 28.30 -11.79
N ALA A 17 11.53 29.29 -11.75
CA ALA A 17 10.28 29.20 -10.98
C ALA A 17 9.32 28.13 -11.54
N LEU A 18 9.32 27.91 -12.86
CA LEU A 18 8.49 26.87 -13.49
C LEU A 18 9.01 25.45 -13.21
N ALA A 19 10.32 25.29 -13.04
CA ALA A 19 10.97 24.02 -12.70
C ALA A 19 10.78 23.59 -11.23
N LEU A 20 10.31 24.49 -10.37
CA LEU A 20 9.98 24.24 -8.96
C LEU A 20 8.50 23.88 -8.74
N LEU A 21 7.70 23.80 -9.81
CA LEU A 21 6.33 23.32 -9.68
C LEU A 21 6.36 21.84 -9.24
N PRO A 22 5.65 21.48 -8.17
CA PRO A 22 5.62 20.09 -7.71
C PRO A 22 5.05 19.22 -8.82
N ALA A 23 5.80 18.20 -9.25
CA ALA A 23 5.37 17.24 -10.28
C ALA A 23 4.01 16.60 -9.96
N ALA A 24 3.68 16.50 -8.66
CA ALA A 24 2.38 16.05 -8.17
C ALA A 24 1.19 16.89 -8.70
N ALA A 25 1.38 18.17 -9.01
CA ALA A 25 0.34 19.04 -9.55
C ALA A 25 0.04 18.78 -11.04
N LEU A 26 0.98 18.19 -11.78
CA LEU A 26 0.84 17.90 -13.22
C LEU A 26 0.13 16.57 -13.50
N GLY A 27 0.05 15.68 -12.51
CA GLY A 27 -0.59 14.36 -12.63
C GLY A 27 -2.03 14.29 -12.11
N GLN A 28 -2.60 15.39 -11.61
CA GLN A 28 -3.97 15.37 -11.10
C GLN A 28 -4.96 15.41 -12.27
N PRO A 29 -5.96 14.49 -12.32
CA PRO A 29 -7.01 14.58 -13.32
C PRO A 29 -7.76 15.91 -13.17
N SER A 30 -7.79 16.70 -14.23
CA SER A 30 -8.51 17.98 -14.23
C SER A 30 -10.01 17.73 -14.05
N GLY A 31 -10.64 18.44 -13.12
CA GLY A 31 -12.10 18.43 -12.97
C GLY A 31 -12.67 17.37 -12.01
N TRP A 32 -11.82 16.61 -11.31
CA TRP A 32 -12.30 15.80 -10.19
C TRP A 32 -12.49 16.65 -8.93
N SER A 33 -13.61 16.47 -8.25
CA SER A 33 -13.87 17.03 -6.93
C SER A 33 -14.42 15.95 -6.01
N ALA A 34 -13.92 15.87 -4.78
CA ALA A 34 -14.44 14.93 -3.79
C ALA A 34 -15.96 15.14 -3.58
N PRO A 35 -16.78 14.07 -3.58
CA PRO A 35 -18.19 14.17 -3.23
C PRO A 35 -18.34 14.77 -1.83
N ARG A 36 -19.46 15.46 -1.58
CA ARG A 36 -19.71 16.17 -0.33
C ARG A 36 -21.02 15.73 0.28
N THR A 37 -21.05 15.65 1.61
CA THR A 37 -22.31 15.51 2.37
C THR A 37 -23.15 16.79 2.21
N PRO A 38 -24.45 16.78 2.58
CA PRO A 38 -25.28 17.99 2.56
C PRO A 38 -24.71 19.15 3.39
N GLU A 39 -23.92 18.86 4.43
CA GLU A 39 -23.24 19.82 5.30
C GLU A 39 -21.90 20.33 4.70
N GLY A 40 -21.50 19.81 3.54
CA GLY A 40 -20.30 20.25 2.82
C GLY A 40 -18.99 19.54 3.22
N HIS A 41 -19.04 18.53 4.09
CA HIS A 41 -17.87 17.69 4.42
C HIS A 41 -17.53 16.72 3.29
N PRO A 42 -16.26 16.30 3.11
CA PRO A 42 -15.93 15.19 2.20
C PRO A 42 -16.77 13.95 2.53
N ASP A 43 -17.44 13.41 1.52
CA ASP A 43 -18.21 12.18 1.65
C ASP A 43 -17.28 10.99 1.46
N ILE A 44 -16.94 10.33 2.56
CA ILE A 44 -16.10 9.12 2.63
C ILE A 44 -16.95 7.86 2.85
N GLN A 45 -18.24 7.91 2.51
CA GLN A 45 -19.08 6.72 2.55
C GLN A 45 -18.70 5.75 1.41
N GLY A 46 -18.88 4.46 1.66
CA GLY A 46 -18.55 3.42 0.68
C GLY A 46 -18.31 2.07 1.35
N VAL A 47 -17.93 1.09 0.53
CA VAL A 47 -17.44 -0.21 1.00
C VAL A 47 -15.93 -0.11 1.10
N TRP A 48 -15.41 -0.35 2.30
CA TRP A 48 -13.99 -0.29 2.60
C TRP A 48 -13.45 -1.72 2.79
N GLY A 49 -12.36 -2.05 2.11
CA GLY A 49 -11.68 -3.35 2.21
C GLY A 49 -10.36 -3.25 2.98
N ASN A 50 -10.01 -4.32 3.70
CA ASN A 50 -8.73 -4.55 4.39
C ASN A 50 -8.11 -5.89 3.91
N ASN A 51 -8.31 -6.22 2.64
CA ASN A 51 -7.99 -7.53 2.09
C ASN A 51 -6.60 -7.62 1.45
N ALA A 52 -5.89 -6.50 1.26
CA ALA A 52 -4.54 -6.52 0.69
C ALA A 52 -3.57 -7.36 1.53
N VAL A 53 -2.82 -8.23 0.86
CA VAL A 53 -1.77 -9.06 1.45
C VAL A 53 -0.45 -8.31 1.60
N THR A 54 -0.22 -7.28 0.78
CA THR A 54 1.02 -6.50 0.81
C THR A 54 1.27 -5.96 2.22
N PRO A 55 2.42 -6.31 2.84
CA PRO A 55 2.72 -5.87 4.20
C PRO A 55 2.98 -4.36 4.25
N LEU A 56 2.74 -3.76 5.42
CA LEU A 56 3.03 -2.35 5.66
C LEU A 56 4.54 -2.09 5.63
N GLU A 57 5.32 -2.99 6.21
CA GLU A 57 6.78 -2.95 6.19
C GLU A 57 7.34 -4.05 5.28
N ARG A 58 8.40 -3.73 4.52
CA ARG A 58 9.03 -4.73 3.67
C ARG A 58 9.73 -5.79 4.54
N PRO A 59 9.48 -7.09 4.32
CA PRO A 59 10.17 -8.13 5.05
C PRO A 59 11.68 -8.12 4.75
N GLU A 60 12.50 -8.31 5.79
CA GLU A 60 13.96 -8.27 5.67
C GLU A 60 14.49 -9.30 4.66
N SER A 61 13.82 -10.45 4.53
CA SER A 61 14.17 -11.52 3.57
C SER A 61 14.04 -11.10 2.11
N LEU A 62 13.25 -10.05 1.81
CA LEU A 62 13.13 -9.50 0.46
C LEU A 62 14.19 -8.45 0.15
N GLY A 63 14.82 -7.84 1.17
CA GLY A 63 15.89 -6.85 1.00
C GLY A 63 15.48 -5.67 0.10
N GLU A 64 16.32 -5.36 -0.89
CA GLU A 64 16.07 -4.26 -1.84
C GLU A 64 15.12 -4.64 -2.99
N ARG A 65 14.60 -5.87 -3.03
CA ARG A 65 13.70 -6.32 -4.09
C ARG A 65 12.36 -5.60 -3.95
N SER A 66 11.89 -5.04 -5.07
CA SER A 66 10.64 -4.28 -5.13
C SER A 66 9.42 -5.12 -5.53
N THR A 67 9.62 -6.35 -6.01
CA THR A 67 8.55 -7.20 -6.53
C THR A 67 8.89 -8.67 -6.31
N LEU A 68 7.86 -9.50 -6.21
CA LEU A 68 7.96 -10.97 -6.32
C LEU A 68 7.91 -11.38 -7.79
N SER A 69 8.55 -12.50 -8.14
CA SER A 69 8.24 -13.18 -9.41
C SER A 69 6.85 -13.81 -9.37
N ASP A 70 6.31 -14.17 -10.53
CA ASP A 70 5.00 -14.84 -10.61
C ASP A 70 5.04 -16.21 -9.89
N GLU A 71 6.17 -16.92 -9.95
CA GLU A 71 6.39 -18.17 -9.24
C GLU A 71 6.46 -17.97 -7.72
N GLU A 72 7.16 -16.92 -7.26
CA GLU A 72 7.22 -16.58 -5.83
C GLU A 72 5.84 -16.20 -5.30
N LEU A 73 5.07 -15.39 -6.05
CA LEU A 73 3.72 -15.03 -5.67
C LEU A 73 2.80 -16.26 -5.60
N ALA A 74 2.89 -17.15 -6.58
CA ALA A 74 2.11 -18.39 -6.59
C ALA A 74 2.45 -19.28 -5.38
N GLN A 75 3.73 -19.35 -4.98
CA GLN A 75 4.13 -20.12 -3.81
C GLN A 75 3.65 -19.49 -2.49
N VAL A 76 3.66 -18.17 -2.38
CA VAL A 76 3.06 -17.46 -1.24
C VAL A 76 1.56 -17.69 -1.18
N GLN A 77 0.87 -17.68 -2.32
CA GLN A 77 -0.57 -17.95 -2.39
C GLN A 77 -0.90 -19.39 -1.97
N GLU A 78 -0.19 -20.38 -2.51
CA GLU A 78 -0.37 -21.80 -2.14
C GLU A 78 -0.17 -22.02 -0.64
N THR A 79 0.91 -21.48 -0.08
CA THR A 79 1.18 -21.57 1.35
C THR A 79 0.09 -20.89 2.19
N ALA A 80 -0.41 -19.74 1.74
CA ALA A 80 -1.49 -19.04 2.42
C ALA A 80 -2.81 -19.81 2.37
N GLU A 81 -3.14 -20.44 1.23
CA GLU A 81 -4.33 -21.29 1.10
C GLU A 81 -4.27 -22.50 2.04
N GLU A 82 -3.10 -23.08 2.25
CA GLU A 82 -2.90 -24.19 3.18
C GLU A 82 -2.99 -23.76 4.65
N LEU A 83 -2.24 -22.71 5.04
CA LEU A 83 -2.15 -22.27 6.44
C LEU A 83 -3.40 -21.56 6.94
N PHE A 84 -4.13 -20.92 6.02
CA PHE A 84 -5.23 -20.02 6.33
C PHE A 84 -6.55 -20.43 5.67
N ALA A 85 -6.71 -21.74 5.41
CA ALA A 85 -7.97 -22.34 4.97
C ALA A 85 -9.12 -22.06 5.97
N LEU A 86 -10.37 -22.24 5.54
CA LEU A 86 -11.55 -21.99 6.37
C LEU A 86 -11.64 -22.89 7.63
N ASP A 87 -10.99 -24.04 7.62
CA ASP A 87 -10.88 -24.92 8.79
C ASP A 87 -9.61 -24.68 9.61
N ALA A 88 -8.79 -23.69 9.23
CA ALA A 88 -7.67 -23.24 10.03
C ALA A 88 -8.15 -22.58 11.34
N GLY A 89 -7.31 -22.68 12.36
CA GLY A 89 -7.57 -22.12 13.69
C GLY A 89 -7.42 -20.61 13.70
N ASP A 90 -6.27 -20.12 14.15
CA ASP A 90 -6.04 -18.71 14.41
C ASP A 90 -5.98 -17.85 13.14
N ALA A 91 -6.56 -16.66 13.21
CA ALA A 91 -6.48 -15.65 12.16
C ALA A 91 -5.10 -14.96 12.13
N ALA A 92 -4.55 -14.73 10.93
CA ALA A 92 -3.37 -13.89 10.76
C ALA A 92 -3.73 -12.45 10.37
N PHE A 93 -3.13 -11.48 11.05
CA PHE A 93 -3.40 -10.05 10.86
C PHE A 93 -2.18 -9.25 10.42
N GLY A 94 -2.43 -8.26 9.57
CA GLY A 94 -1.39 -7.38 9.05
C GLY A 94 -0.25 -8.17 8.40
N ASP A 95 0.98 -7.72 8.67
CA ASP A 95 2.19 -8.26 8.08
C ASP A 95 2.43 -9.73 8.45
N GLN A 96 1.84 -10.21 9.54
CA GLN A 96 1.96 -11.62 9.95
C GLN A 96 1.42 -12.57 8.89
N PHE A 97 0.33 -12.20 8.18
CA PHE A 97 -0.24 -13.05 7.14
C PHE A 97 0.80 -13.33 6.04
N PHE A 98 1.36 -12.27 5.45
CA PHE A 98 2.34 -12.39 4.38
C PHE A 98 3.65 -12.99 4.87
N ASN A 99 4.15 -12.58 6.04
CA ASN A 99 5.42 -13.09 6.57
C ASN A 99 5.36 -14.59 6.89
N THR A 100 4.24 -15.07 7.43
CA THR A 100 4.03 -16.51 7.64
C THR A 100 3.95 -17.24 6.30
N ALA A 101 3.16 -16.75 5.34
CA ALA A 101 3.07 -17.37 4.01
C ALA A 101 4.42 -17.36 3.26
N LEU A 102 5.25 -16.33 3.45
CA LEU A 102 6.57 -16.22 2.85
C LEU A 102 7.61 -17.17 3.49
N THR A 103 7.46 -17.46 4.78
CA THR A 103 8.37 -18.36 5.52
C THR A 103 7.94 -19.82 5.48
N ALA A 104 6.70 -20.10 5.06
CA ALA A 104 6.13 -21.43 4.88
C ALA A 104 6.35 -22.41 6.05
N PRO A 105 5.93 -22.06 7.28
CA PRO A 105 5.92 -23.01 8.38
C PRO A 105 4.89 -24.12 8.15
N GLU A 106 5.02 -25.24 8.86
CA GLU A 106 4.04 -26.35 8.77
C GLU A 106 2.66 -25.99 9.37
N THR A 107 2.64 -25.14 10.40
CA THR A 107 1.41 -24.70 11.06
C THR A 107 1.51 -23.24 11.46
N PHE A 108 0.34 -22.61 11.61
CA PHE A 108 0.21 -21.25 12.12
C PHE A 108 -0.45 -21.24 13.49
N THR A 109 0.06 -20.39 14.37
CA THR A 109 -0.59 -20.03 15.64
C THR A 109 -0.39 -18.54 15.86
N SER A 110 -1.43 -17.88 16.35
CA SER A 110 -1.41 -16.46 16.68
C SER A 110 -0.30 -16.14 17.67
N SER A 111 0.33 -14.97 17.51
CA SER A 111 1.28 -14.44 18.48
C SER A 111 0.58 -13.82 19.71
N ASP A 112 -0.72 -13.52 19.65
CA ASP A 112 -1.51 -13.10 20.81
C ASP A 112 -2.12 -14.32 21.53
N ALA A 113 -1.36 -14.87 22.46
CA ALA A 113 -1.79 -15.97 23.31
C ALA A 113 -2.54 -15.51 24.59
N ALA A 114 -2.57 -14.21 24.89
CA ALA A 114 -3.09 -13.69 26.15
C ALA A 114 -4.57 -13.31 26.06
N THR A 115 -4.97 -12.64 24.98
CA THR A 115 -6.36 -12.24 24.72
C THR A 115 -7.10 -13.29 23.89
N GLY A 116 -6.34 -14.13 23.18
CA GLY A 116 -6.85 -15.00 22.13
C GLY A 116 -6.98 -14.26 20.80
N ASN A 117 -7.30 -15.00 19.74
CA ASN A 117 -7.44 -14.46 18.40
C ASN A 117 -8.80 -14.89 17.80
N TYR A 118 -9.24 -14.17 16.76
CA TYR A 118 -10.30 -14.64 15.89
C TYR A 118 -9.88 -15.93 15.19
N ASN A 119 -10.88 -16.71 14.78
CA ASN A 119 -10.63 -17.80 13.85
C ASN A 119 -10.52 -17.28 12.42
N GLN A 120 -9.71 -17.95 11.61
CA GLN A 120 -9.45 -17.57 10.23
C GLN A 120 -10.72 -17.48 9.36
N PHE A 121 -11.71 -18.35 9.59
CA PHE A 121 -12.98 -18.34 8.84
C PHE A 121 -13.84 -17.08 9.00
N TRP A 122 -13.53 -16.22 9.98
CA TRP A 122 -14.19 -14.91 10.12
C TRP A 122 -13.57 -13.84 9.23
N LEU A 123 -12.41 -14.11 8.61
CA LEU A 123 -11.74 -13.18 7.72
C LEU A 123 -12.29 -13.28 6.30
N VAL A 124 -12.18 -12.16 5.58
CA VAL A 124 -12.50 -12.08 4.16
C VAL A 124 -11.36 -12.63 3.31
N ASP A 125 -11.67 -12.97 2.06
CA ASP A 125 -10.66 -13.32 1.06
C ASP A 125 -9.61 -12.22 0.92
N ARG A 126 -8.40 -12.65 0.55
CA ARG A 126 -7.21 -11.81 0.49
C ARG A 126 -6.84 -11.48 -0.95
N ASP A 127 -6.45 -10.22 -1.19
CA ASP A 127 -6.02 -9.74 -2.49
C ASP A 127 -4.49 -9.84 -2.59
N PHE A 128 -4.03 -10.66 -3.52
CA PHE A 128 -2.60 -10.88 -3.78
C PHE A 128 -2.11 -10.00 -4.93
N GLU A 129 -0.95 -9.38 -4.72
CA GLU A 129 -0.26 -8.56 -5.70
C GLU A 129 1.25 -8.88 -5.63
N ASN A 130 1.98 -8.72 -6.73
CA ASN A 130 3.42 -9.03 -6.80
C ASN A 130 4.34 -7.83 -6.48
N ARG A 131 3.80 -6.75 -5.92
CA ARG A 131 4.46 -5.44 -5.78
C ARG A 131 4.77 -5.03 -4.34
#